data_AF-A0A3M0XBP0-F1
#
_entry.id   AF-A0A3M0XBP0-F1
#
_cell.length_a   1.000
_cell.length_b   1.000
_cell.length_c   1.000
_cell.angle_alpha   90.00
_cell.angle_beta   90.00
_cell.angle_gamma   90.00
#
_symmetry.space_group_name_H-M   'P 1'
#
loop_
_entity.id
_entity.type
_entity.pdbx_description
1 polymer ?
#
loop_
_entity_poly.entity_id
_entity_poly.type
_entity_poly.pdbx_seq_one_letter_code
_entity_poly.pdbx_strand_id
1 'polypeptide(L)'
;MAEIVWIIEETGEKRFPYRLTIKKNDSILLRLRVQDRWPPEDGYVFCIREKEDKTYDHPLRELEREEVISFKKFGKKISIVLGRKKNRSCDFLFLKKPYKRKEGEYEQIFWTVGEPQRLHRPRVKVAKTFRRDLQILVSKDEKRPWKFNREIIREDVLPKDTYGLKKHMDIEAVVKRKSFKDMIDAIRDINRLHEELEGIKTYKYAALVIEAYY
;
A
#
# COMPACT_ATOMS: atom_id res chain seq x y z
N MET A 1 19.70 8.77 -13.99
CA MET A 1 18.69 8.44 -12.96
C MET A 1 19.32 8.73 -11.60
N ALA A 2 18.62 9.37 -10.67
CA ALA A 2 19.21 9.70 -9.38
C ALA A 2 19.32 8.44 -8.52
N GLU A 3 20.53 8.11 -8.09
CA GLU A 3 20.83 6.91 -7.32
C GLU A 3 20.46 7.14 -5.85
N ILE A 4 19.54 6.33 -5.33
CA ILE A 4 19.16 6.36 -3.92
C ILE A 4 19.87 5.19 -3.24
N VAL A 5 20.62 5.48 -2.20
CA VAL A 5 21.45 4.50 -1.49
C VAL A 5 21.02 4.41 -0.04
N TRP A 6 20.94 3.17 0.44
CA TRP A 6 20.73 2.80 1.82
C TRP A 6 22.07 2.44 2.46
N ILE A 7 22.35 2.96 3.66
CA ILE A 7 23.60 2.72 4.37
C ILE A 7 23.29 2.44 5.85
N ILE A 8 23.84 1.35 6.40
CA ILE A 8 23.87 1.07 7.84
C ILE A 8 25.30 1.20 8.34
N GLU A 9 25.49 1.95 9.41
CA GLU A 9 26.78 2.15 10.07
C GLU A 9 26.71 1.79 11.56
N GLU A 10 27.81 1.32 12.11
CA GLU A 10 27.99 1.10 13.55
C GLU A 10 28.43 2.40 14.23
N THR A 11 27.83 2.70 15.37
CA THR A 11 28.03 3.97 16.11
C THR A 11 28.81 3.85 17.41
N GLY A 12 28.95 2.63 17.96
CA GLY A 12 29.50 2.39 19.28
C GLY A 12 28.58 2.77 20.46
N GLU A 13 27.39 3.35 20.22
CA GLU A 13 26.46 3.67 21.30
C GLU A 13 25.73 2.42 21.82
N LYS A 14 25.51 2.34 23.13
CA LYS A 14 24.79 1.21 23.74
C LYS A 14 23.30 1.16 23.37
N ARG A 15 22.61 2.30 23.29
CA ARG A 15 21.15 2.35 23.16
C ARG A 15 20.66 2.30 21.72
N PHE A 16 21.43 2.89 20.81
CA PHE A 16 21.18 2.90 19.37
C PHE A 16 22.48 2.55 18.66
N PRO A 17 22.88 1.26 18.67
CA PRO A 17 24.18 0.83 18.16
C PRO A 17 24.38 1.12 16.68
N TYR A 18 23.32 1.35 15.91
CA TYR A 18 23.41 1.57 14.48
C TYR A 18 22.83 2.90 14.04
N ARG A 19 23.39 3.43 12.95
CA ARG A 19 22.86 4.55 12.19
C ARG A 19 22.41 4.06 10.82
N LEU A 20 21.22 4.50 10.41
CA LEU A 20 20.64 4.22 9.12
C LEU A 20 20.52 5.52 8.34
N THR A 21 21.13 5.56 7.15
CA THR A 21 21.06 6.71 6.25
C THR A 21 20.50 6.30 4.90
N ILE A 22 19.51 7.04 4.41
CA ILE A 22 19.05 6.98 3.02
C ILE A 22 19.45 8.28 2.35
N LYS A 23 20.29 8.18 1.31
CA LYS A 23 20.81 9.30 0.54
C LYS A 23 20.30 9.22 -0.89
N LYS A 24 20.14 10.38 -1.53
CA LYS A 24 19.91 10.52 -2.97
C LYS A 24 21.02 11.42 -3.50
N ASN A 25 21.95 10.84 -4.25
CA ASN A 25 23.23 11.48 -4.55
C ASN A 25 23.88 11.98 -3.22
N ASP A 26 24.25 13.26 -3.12
CA ASP A 26 24.82 13.85 -1.90
C ASP A 26 23.77 14.32 -0.87
N SER A 27 22.49 14.33 -1.23
CA SER A 27 21.41 14.80 -0.35
C SER A 27 20.89 13.70 0.56
N ILE A 28 20.70 14.01 1.84
CA ILE A 28 20.20 13.04 2.82
C ILE A 28 18.67 13.12 2.87
N LEU A 29 18.01 12.01 2.52
CA LEU A 29 16.55 11.91 2.59
C LEU A 29 16.06 11.53 3.98
N LEU A 30 16.80 10.64 4.64
CA LEU A 30 16.46 10.11 5.96
C LEU A 30 17.73 9.73 6.69
N ARG A 31 17.85 10.14 7.96
CA ARG A 31 18.92 9.71 8.84
C ARG A 31 18.38 9.39 10.22
N LEU A 32 18.53 8.15 10.64
CA LEU A 32 17.96 7.61 11.87
C LEU A 32 19.03 6.92 12.70
N ARG A 33 18.91 7.01 14.01
CA ARG A 33 19.59 6.10 14.93
C ARG A 33 18.63 4.97 15.26
N VAL A 34 19.09 3.74 15.15
CA VAL A 34 18.25 2.53 15.19
C VAL A 34 18.86 1.50 16.13
N GLN A 35 17.99 0.66 16.72
CA GLN A 35 18.42 -0.32 17.72
C GLN A 35 18.91 -1.65 17.11
N ASP A 36 18.52 -1.92 15.87
CA ASP A 36 18.87 -3.13 15.14
C ASP A 36 19.14 -2.79 13.65
N ARG A 37 19.79 -3.70 12.93
CA ARG A 37 20.14 -3.56 11.50
C ARG A 37 18.99 -3.93 10.57
N TRP A 38 17.95 -4.57 11.09
CA TRP A 38 16.72 -4.90 10.37
C TRP A 38 15.57 -5.18 11.34
N PRO A 39 14.32 -4.84 11.02
CA PRO A 39 13.17 -5.13 11.88
C PRO A 39 12.81 -6.62 11.91
N PRO A 40 12.31 -7.13 13.05
CA PRO A 40 11.78 -8.49 13.14
C PRO A 40 10.47 -8.64 12.34
N GLU A 41 10.13 -9.87 11.95
CA GLU A 41 8.96 -10.16 11.11
C GLU A 41 7.63 -9.68 11.73
N ASP A 42 7.42 -9.91 13.02
CA ASP A 42 6.20 -9.55 13.76
C ASP A 42 6.46 -8.44 14.80
N GLY A 43 7.23 -7.42 14.43
CA GLY A 43 7.51 -6.33 15.35
C GLY A 43 8.07 -5.09 14.68
N TYR A 44 8.74 -4.27 15.49
CA TYR A 44 9.33 -3.02 15.04
C TYR A 44 10.68 -2.78 15.71
N VAL A 45 11.51 -2.00 15.04
CA VAL A 45 12.68 -1.34 15.61
C VAL A 45 12.29 0.10 15.92
N PHE A 46 12.51 0.53 17.16
CA PHE A 46 12.33 1.93 17.50
C PHE A 46 13.50 2.76 16.95
N CYS A 47 13.17 3.88 16.32
CA CYS A 47 14.13 4.76 15.70
C CYS A 47 13.94 6.18 16.24
N ILE A 48 15.03 6.94 16.26
CA ILE A 48 14.97 8.38 16.47
C ILE A 48 15.68 9.08 15.33
N ARG A 49 15.18 10.25 14.94
CA ARG A 49 15.84 11.06 13.94
C ARG A 49 17.18 11.56 14.47
N GLU A 50 18.22 11.37 13.68
CA GLU A 50 19.53 11.94 14.01
C GLU A 50 19.49 13.45 13.76
N LYS A 51 19.99 14.23 14.72
CA LYS A 51 20.19 15.68 14.54
C LYS A 51 21.50 15.93 13.81
N GLU A 52 21.58 17.03 13.06
CA GLU A 52 22.76 17.35 12.23
C GLU A 52 24.04 17.56 13.06
N ASP A 53 23.91 18.06 14.29
CA ASP A 53 25.00 18.33 15.24
C ASP A 53 25.48 17.07 16.00
N LYS A 54 24.91 15.88 15.70
CA LYS A 54 25.28 14.66 16.39
C LYS A 54 26.71 14.22 16.02
N THR A 55 27.59 14.22 17.02
CA THR A 55 28.93 13.64 16.95
C THR A 55 28.99 12.25 17.59
N TYR A 56 29.96 11.47 17.12
CA TYR A 56 30.26 10.12 17.61
C TYR A 56 31.70 10.10 18.10
N ASP A 57 31.96 9.38 19.20
CA ASP A 57 33.28 9.32 19.83
C ASP A 57 34.31 8.58 18.95
N HIS A 58 33.83 7.78 18.00
CA HIS A 58 34.64 7.02 17.06
C HIS A 58 34.13 7.20 15.62
N PRO A 59 35.00 7.02 14.62
CA PRO A 59 34.59 6.96 13.23
C PRO A 59 33.53 5.88 13.03
N LEU A 60 32.48 6.22 12.29
CA LEU A 60 31.41 5.29 11.97
C LEU A 60 31.91 4.25 10.98
N ARG A 61 31.59 2.98 11.25
CA ARG A 61 31.94 1.87 10.37
C ARG A 61 30.75 1.46 9.54
N GLU A 62 30.86 1.58 8.21
CA GLU A 62 29.83 1.06 7.30
C GLU A 62 29.75 -0.46 7.40
N LEU A 63 28.55 -0.96 7.68
CA LEU A 63 28.23 -2.39 7.79
C LEU A 63 27.49 -2.90 6.55
N GLU A 64 26.66 -2.06 5.95
CA GLU A 64 25.80 -2.42 4.84
C GLU A 64 25.59 -1.22 3.92
N ARG A 65 25.61 -1.47 2.61
CA ARG A 65 25.23 -0.53 1.57
C ARG A 65 24.41 -1.23 0.51
N GLU A 66 23.25 -0.70 0.19
CA GLU A 66 22.32 -1.29 -0.76
C GLU A 66 21.69 -0.21 -1.65
N GLU A 67 21.39 -0.57 -2.90
CA GLU A 67 20.60 0.28 -3.79
C GLU A 67 19.13 0.30 -3.32
N VAL A 68 18.50 1.47 -3.35
CA VAL A 68 17.07 1.63 -3.12
C VAL A 68 16.35 1.66 -4.46
N ILE A 69 15.73 0.54 -4.83
CA ILE A 69 14.89 0.39 -6.03
C ILE A 69 13.65 1.30 -5.95
N SER A 70 13.07 1.45 -4.75
CA SER A 70 11.86 2.26 -4.58
C SER A 70 11.87 3.00 -3.25
N PHE A 71 11.57 4.30 -3.32
CA PHE A 71 11.35 5.18 -2.17
C PHE A 71 9.99 5.87 -2.35
N LYS A 72 9.01 5.55 -1.51
CA LYS A 72 7.66 6.14 -1.58
C LYS A 72 7.26 6.75 -0.23
N LYS A 73 6.82 8.01 -0.24
CA LYS A 73 6.32 8.71 0.95
C LYS A 73 4.80 8.80 0.90
N PHE A 74 4.14 8.28 1.94
CA PHE A 74 2.69 8.26 2.11
C PHE A 74 2.33 8.94 3.43
N GLY A 75 2.14 10.26 3.39
CA GLY A 75 1.84 11.05 4.59
C GLY A 75 2.88 10.83 5.69
N LYS A 76 2.47 10.13 6.76
CA LYS A 76 3.30 9.75 7.93
C LYS A 76 4.13 8.48 7.74
N LYS A 77 4.12 7.84 6.56
CA LYS A 77 4.85 6.60 6.28
C LYS A 77 5.85 6.78 5.14
N ILE A 78 7.01 6.15 5.23
CA ILE A 78 7.94 5.96 4.10
C ILE A 78 8.09 4.46 3.86
N SER A 79 7.88 4.03 2.62
CA SER A 79 8.05 2.64 2.18
C SER A 79 9.27 2.54 1.27
N ILE A 80 10.14 1.56 1.58
CA ILE A 80 11.42 1.33 0.90
C ILE A 80 11.45 -0.09 0.31
N VAL A 81 11.97 -0.20 -0.91
CA VAL A 81 12.34 -1.49 -1.53
C VAL A 81 13.82 -1.44 -1.91
N LEU A 82 14.61 -2.37 -1.38
CA LEU A 82 16.05 -2.51 -1.59
C LEU A 82 16.37 -3.46 -2.76
N GLY A 83 17.60 -3.37 -3.27
CA GLY A 83 18.19 -4.15 -4.38
C GLY A 83 18.51 -5.61 -4.10
N ARG A 84 18.17 -6.14 -2.92
CA ARG A 84 18.61 -7.46 -2.43
C ARG A 84 17.51 -8.52 -2.36
N LYS A 85 17.90 -9.78 -2.19
CA LYS A 85 16.99 -10.95 -2.20
C LYS A 85 16.22 -11.15 -0.89
N LYS A 86 16.88 -11.02 0.26
CA LYS A 86 16.28 -11.13 1.59
C LYS A 86 16.13 -9.74 2.20
N ASN A 87 15.20 -9.55 3.14
CA ASN A 87 15.04 -8.28 3.84
C ASN A 87 14.92 -7.11 2.85
N ARG A 88 14.05 -7.30 1.86
CA ARG A 88 13.97 -6.44 0.67
C ARG A 88 13.10 -5.21 0.91
N SER A 89 12.01 -5.34 1.66
CA SER A 89 11.01 -4.29 1.82
C SER A 89 10.85 -3.90 3.28
N CYS A 90 10.81 -2.61 3.55
CA CYS A 90 10.59 -2.07 4.89
C CYS A 90 9.75 -0.78 4.89
N ASP A 91 9.12 -0.50 6.02
CA ASP A 91 8.32 0.71 6.24
C ASP A 91 8.84 1.48 7.47
N PHE A 92 8.84 2.80 7.38
CA PHE A 92 9.06 3.73 8.49
C PHE A 92 7.79 4.52 8.77
N LEU A 93 7.24 4.39 9.97
CA LEU A 93 6.08 5.14 10.42
C LEU A 93 6.50 6.25 11.39
N PHE A 94 6.16 7.50 11.03
CA PHE A 94 6.47 8.71 11.78
C PHE A 94 5.22 9.17 12.55
N LEU A 95 5.25 9.06 13.87
CA LEU A 95 4.19 9.52 14.77
C LEU A 95 4.67 10.72 15.57
N LYS A 96 3.77 11.68 15.79
CA LYS A 96 3.97 12.74 16.78
C LYS A 96 3.10 12.44 17.99
N LYS A 97 3.67 12.55 19.19
CA LYS A 97 2.94 12.41 20.45
C LYS A 97 3.16 13.63 21.33
N PRO A 98 2.12 14.10 22.03
CA PRO A 98 2.28 15.16 23.02
C PRO A 98 3.13 14.63 24.18
N TYR A 99 3.96 15.51 24.76
CA TYR A 99 4.65 15.18 26.01
C TYR A 99 3.64 15.06 27.15
N LYS A 100 3.82 14.08 28.04
CA LYS A 100 2.91 13.87 29.18
C LYS A 100 2.98 14.96 30.26
N ARG A 101 4.10 15.69 30.36
CA ARG A 101 4.41 16.59 31.49
C ARG A 101 4.96 17.96 31.04
N LYS A 102 5.03 18.21 29.73
CA LYS A 102 5.57 19.43 29.15
C LYS A 102 4.72 19.82 27.96
N GLU A 103 4.71 21.09 27.65
CA GLU A 103 4.09 21.58 26.42
C GLU A 103 4.94 21.16 25.21
N GLY A 104 4.29 20.79 24.12
CA GLY A 104 4.93 20.34 22.87
C GLY A 104 4.76 18.86 22.53
N GLU A 105 5.34 18.45 21.41
CA GLU A 105 5.28 17.09 20.87
C GLU A 105 6.67 16.50 20.64
N TYR A 106 6.76 15.17 20.61
CA TYR A 106 7.96 14.44 20.18
C TYR A 106 7.65 13.45 19.06
N GLU A 107 8.63 13.25 18.18
CA GLU A 107 8.56 12.28 17.10
C GLU A 107 8.92 10.88 17.62
N GLN A 108 8.10 9.89 17.27
CA GLN A 108 8.40 8.46 17.39
C GLN A 108 8.45 7.87 16.00
N ILE A 109 9.51 7.12 15.72
CA ILE A 109 9.69 6.50 14.41
C ILE A 109 9.77 5.00 14.63
N PHE A 110 8.94 4.26 13.92
CA PHE A 110 8.91 2.80 13.97
C PHE A 110 9.32 2.25 12.62
N TRP A 111 10.33 1.40 12.63
CA TRP A 111 10.78 0.66 11.45
C TRP A 111 10.24 -0.74 11.52
N THR A 112 9.45 -1.16 10.54
CA THR A 112 8.86 -2.50 10.47
C THR A 112 9.29 -3.19 9.19
N VAL A 113 9.19 -4.52 9.18
CA VAL A 113 9.20 -5.24 7.90
C VAL A 113 8.06 -4.64 7.07
N GLY A 114 8.40 -4.30 5.83
CA GLY A 114 7.43 -3.71 4.93
C GLY A 114 6.42 -4.81 4.71
N GLU A 115 5.14 -4.49 4.71
CA GLU A 115 4.20 -5.48 4.21
C GLU A 115 4.78 -5.95 2.87
N PRO A 116 4.87 -7.28 2.64
CA PRO A 116 4.96 -7.71 1.27
C PRO A 116 3.91 -6.90 0.51
N GLN A 117 4.03 -6.74 -0.79
CA GLN A 117 2.78 -6.73 -1.54
C GLN A 117 2.13 -8.09 -1.24
N ARG A 118 1.48 -8.23 -0.07
CA ARG A 118 0.28 -8.98 0.15
C ARG A 118 -0.69 -8.23 -0.77
N LEU A 119 -0.49 -8.41 -2.09
CA LEU A 119 -1.51 -8.96 -2.96
C LEU A 119 -2.47 -9.62 -2.03
N HIS A 120 -3.60 -8.96 -1.85
CA HIS A 120 -4.75 -9.40 -1.13
C HIS A 120 -5.00 -10.82 -1.64
N ARG A 121 -4.32 -11.83 -1.08
CA ARG A 121 -4.32 -13.19 -1.62
C ARG A 121 -5.71 -13.63 -1.22
N PRO A 122 -6.66 -13.70 -2.16
CA PRO A 122 -7.99 -14.12 -1.79
C PRO A 122 -7.79 -15.49 -1.17
N ARG A 123 -8.33 -15.72 0.04
CA ARG A 123 -8.31 -17.07 0.66
C ARG A 123 -9.06 -18.11 -0.20
N VAL A 124 -9.65 -17.67 -1.29
CA VAL A 124 -10.35 -18.44 -2.29
C VAL A 124 -9.43 -18.67 -3.49
N LYS A 125 -9.19 -19.94 -3.84
CA LYS A 125 -8.64 -20.29 -5.14
C LYS A 125 -9.64 -19.85 -6.20
N VAL A 126 -9.29 -18.86 -7.03
CA VAL A 126 -10.08 -18.52 -8.21
C VAL A 126 -10.10 -19.76 -9.10
N ALA A 127 -11.29 -20.34 -9.29
CA ALA A 127 -11.44 -21.49 -10.16
C ALA A 127 -11.03 -21.09 -11.58
N LYS A 128 -10.03 -21.79 -12.14
CA LYS A 128 -9.59 -21.61 -13.54
C LYS A 128 -10.57 -22.24 -14.54
N THR A 129 -11.46 -23.10 -14.05
CA THR A 129 -12.44 -23.81 -14.86
C THR A 129 -13.75 -23.03 -14.92
N PHE A 130 -14.14 -22.69 -16.14
CA PHE A 130 -15.38 -21.98 -16.39
C PHE A 130 -16.60 -22.93 -16.25
N ARG A 131 -17.62 -22.44 -15.56
CA ARG A 131 -18.91 -23.11 -15.34
C ARG A 131 -19.89 -22.67 -16.43
N ARG A 132 -20.31 -23.59 -17.32
CA ARG A 132 -21.15 -23.27 -18.51
C ARG A 132 -22.53 -22.70 -18.15
N ASP A 133 -22.97 -22.89 -16.91
CA ASP A 133 -24.21 -22.39 -16.33
C ASP A 133 -24.18 -20.89 -15.93
N LEU A 134 -23.08 -20.19 -16.21
CA LEU A 134 -22.90 -18.78 -15.87
C LEU A 134 -22.91 -17.88 -17.10
N GLN A 135 -23.70 -16.80 -17.03
CA GLN A 135 -23.80 -15.76 -18.04
C GLN A 135 -23.31 -14.42 -17.48
N ILE A 136 -22.59 -13.66 -18.31
CA ILE A 136 -22.11 -12.32 -17.96
C ILE A 136 -23.12 -11.31 -18.50
N LEU A 137 -23.64 -10.51 -17.58
CA LEU A 137 -24.55 -9.41 -17.87
C LEU A 137 -23.79 -8.09 -17.80
N VAL A 138 -24.15 -7.15 -18.67
CA VAL A 138 -23.62 -5.78 -18.65
C VAL A 138 -24.77 -4.79 -18.74
N SER A 139 -24.71 -3.74 -17.92
CA SER A 139 -25.66 -2.63 -17.99
C SER A 139 -25.68 -2.03 -19.40
N LYS A 140 -26.87 -1.76 -19.94
CA LYS A 140 -26.99 -1.16 -21.29
C LYS A 140 -26.36 0.22 -21.39
N ASP A 141 -26.28 0.95 -20.27
CA ASP A 141 -25.68 2.28 -20.19
C ASP A 141 -24.14 2.27 -20.18
N GLU A 142 -23.52 1.10 -20.12
CA GLU A 142 -22.06 0.94 -20.18
C GLU A 142 -21.57 1.19 -21.61
N LYS A 143 -20.95 2.35 -21.81
CA LYS A 143 -20.45 2.79 -23.12
C LYS A 143 -19.23 2.00 -23.58
N ARG A 144 -18.41 1.50 -22.63
CA ARG A 144 -17.13 0.82 -22.94
C ARG A 144 -17.02 -0.46 -22.13
N PRO A 145 -17.85 -1.47 -22.46
CA PRO A 145 -17.87 -2.70 -21.73
C PRO A 145 -16.53 -3.44 -21.89
N TRP A 146 -16.10 -4.09 -20.81
CA TRP A 146 -14.95 -4.97 -20.88
C TRP A 146 -15.19 -6.09 -21.88
N LYS A 147 -14.19 -6.39 -22.73
CA LYS A 147 -14.26 -7.48 -23.70
C LYS A 147 -13.97 -8.80 -22.99
N PHE A 148 -15.02 -9.56 -22.70
CA PHE A 148 -14.88 -10.95 -22.27
C PHE A 148 -14.70 -11.85 -23.49
N ASN A 149 -13.98 -12.97 -23.33
CA ASN A 149 -13.84 -14.00 -24.37
C ASN A 149 -15.11 -14.86 -24.53
N ARG A 150 -16.28 -14.27 -24.29
CA ARG A 150 -17.61 -14.91 -24.29
C ARG A 150 -18.68 -13.90 -24.66
N GLU A 151 -19.86 -14.43 -24.96
CA GLU A 151 -21.05 -13.63 -25.16
C GLU A 151 -21.39 -12.85 -23.89
N ILE A 152 -21.64 -11.56 -24.09
CA ILE A 152 -22.06 -10.62 -23.06
C ILE A 152 -23.52 -10.31 -23.35
N ILE A 153 -24.39 -10.49 -22.38
CA ILE A 153 -25.79 -10.13 -22.48
C ILE A 153 -25.96 -8.71 -21.93
N ARG A 154 -26.60 -7.84 -22.72
CA ARG A 154 -26.92 -6.47 -22.29
C ARG A 154 -28.28 -6.44 -21.62
N GLU A 155 -28.34 -5.96 -20.39
CA GLU A 155 -29.54 -6.04 -19.54
C GLU A 155 -29.88 -4.66 -18.95
N ASP A 156 -31.16 -4.25 -19.06
CA ASP A 156 -31.62 -2.91 -18.62
C ASP A 156 -31.72 -2.79 -17.09
N VAL A 157 -31.95 -3.90 -16.40
CA VAL A 157 -32.17 -3.92 -14.95
C VAL A 157 -30.87 -3.77 -14.14
N LEU A 158 -29.71 -3.75 -14.79
CA LEU A 158 -28.45 -3.56 -14.08
C LEU A 158 -28.13 -2.07 -13.89
N PRO A 159 -27.76 -1.66 -12.65
CA PRO A 159 -27.26 -0.33 -12.40
C PRO A 159 -26.09 0.02 -13.34
N LYS A 160 -25.96 1.31 -13.65
CA LYS A 160 -24.89 1.81 -14.51
C LYS A 160 -23.49 1.38 -14.01
N ASP A 161 -22.58 1.15 -14.95
CA ASP A 161 -21.18 0.77 -14.71
C ASP A 161 -21.03 -0.54 -13.89
N THR A 162 -22.04 -1.42 -14.01
CA THR A 162 -22.12 -2.69 -13.27
C THR A 162 -22.17 -3.88 -14.21
N TYR A 163 -21.45 -4.93 -13.83
CA TYR A 163 -21.45 -6.24 -14.46
C TYR A 163 -22.21 -7.20 -13.55
N GLY A 164 -23.11 -8.00 -14.11
CA GLY A 164 -23.83 -9.04 -13.39
C GLY A 164 -23.30 -10.43 -13.74
N LEU A 165 -23.40 -11.36 -12.80
CA LEU A 165 -23.22 -12.78 -13.04
C LEU A 165 -24.55 -13.48 -12.80
N LYS A 166 -25.15 -13.98 -13.88
CA LYS A 166 -26.41 -14.70 -13.85
C LYS A 166 -26.17 -16.20 -13.84
N LYS A 167 -26.90 -16.91 -12.99
CA LYS A 167 -26.89 -18.37 -12.93
C LYS A 167 -28.35 -18.84 -13.00
N HIS A 168 -28.71 -19.56 -14.06
CA HIS A 168 -30.11 -19.87 -14.40
C HIS A 168 -30.95 -18.60 -14.58
N MET A 169 -31.85 -18.28 -13.65
CA MET A 169 -32.76 -17.12 -13.72
C MET A 169 -32.32 -15.94 -12.85
N ASP A 170 -31.43 -16.17 -11.89
CA ASP A 170 -31.11 -15.18 -10.85
C ASP A 170 -29.72 -14.54 -11.04
N ILE A 171 -29.62 -13.27 -10.64
CA ILE A 171 -28.35 -12.55 -10.55
C ILE A 171 -27.70 -12.90 -9.21
N GLU A 172 -26.68 -13.74 -9.23
CA GLU A 172 -25.99 -14.19 -8.02
C GLU A 172 -24.93 -13.18 -7.56
N ALA A 173 -24.29 -12.48 -8.50
CA ALA A 173 -23.23 -11.53 -8.20
C ALA A 173 -23.28 -10.28 -9.07
N VAL A 174 -22.81 -9.18 -8.51
CA VAL A 174 -22.61 -7.91 -9.22
C VAL A 174 -21.23 -7.33 -8.93
N VAL A 175 -20.65 -6.72 -9.95
CA VAL A 175 -19.37 -6.04 -9.88
C VAL A 175 -19.54 -4.63 -10.41
N LYS A 176 -19.39 -3.64 -9.54
CA LYS A 176 -19.34 -2.23 -9.94
C LYS A 176 -17.91 -1.87 -10.31
N ARG A 177 -17.72 -1.33 -11.50
CA ARG A 177 -16.42 -0.93 -12.04
C ARG A 177 -16.30 0.58 -11.95
N LYS A 178 -15.17 1.08 -11.45
CA LYS A 178 -14.91 2.52 -11.34
C LYS A 178 -13.45 2.82 -11.70
N SER A 179 -13.22 3.87 -12.49
CA SER A 179 -11.85 4.34 -12.71
C SER A 179 -11.32 4.99 -11.44
N PHE A 180 -10.00 5.05 -11.29
CA PHE A 180 -9.38 5.74 -10.15
C PHE A 180 -9.82 7.21 -10.05
N LYS A 181 -9.95 7.89 -11.19
CA LYS A 181 -10.44 9.27 -11.25
C LYS A 181 -11.89 9.36 -10.76
N ASP A 182 -12.78 8.51 -11.28
CA ASP A 182 -14.19 8.51 -10.88
C ASP A 182 -14.37 8.12 -9.41
N MET A 183 -13.46 7.32 -8.85
CA MET A 183 -13.44 6.98 -7.43
C MET A 183 -13.05 8.19 -6.57
N ILE A 184 -12.02 8.94 -6.96
CA ILE A 184 -11.65 10.19 -6.27
C ILE A 184 -12.83 11.17 -6.31
N ASP A 185 -13.47 11.32 -7.47
CA ASP A 185 -14.61 12.22 -7.63
C ASP A 185 -15.81 11.77 -6.79
N ALA A 186 -16.06 10.46 -6.66
CA ALA A 186 -17.09 9.96 -5.74
C ALA A 186 -16.74 10.12 -4.26
N ILE A 187 -15.47 10.06 -3.87
CA ILE A 187 -15.08 10.32 -2.47
C ILE A 187 -15.36 11.77 -2.09
N ARG A 188 -15.28 12.71 -3.05
CA ARG A 188 -15.66 14.11 -2.82
C ARG A 188 -17.15 14.29 -2.55
N ASP A 189 -17.98 13.37 -3.03
CA ASP A 189 -19.42 13.32 -2.79
C ASP A 189 -19.79 11.99 -2.13
N ILE A 190 -19.47 11.90 -0.83
CA ILE A 190 -19.56 10.65 -0.07
C ILE A 190 -20.99 10.11 0.01
N ASN A 191 -22.00 10.98 0.00
CA ASN A 191 -23.41 10.58 0.08
C ASN A 191 -23.82 9.84 -1.19
N ARG A 192 -23.47 10.39 -2.36
CA ARG A 192 -23.69 9.72 -3.64
C ARG A 192 -22.96 8.38 -3.71
N LEU A 193 -21.73 8.30 -3.20
CA LEU A 193 -21.00 7.03 -3.14
C LEU A 193 -21.72 6.01 -2.24
N HIS A 194 -22.27 6.43 -1.10
CA HIS A 194 -23.04 5.56 -0.23
C HIS A 194 -24.30 5.02 -0.92
N GLU A 195 -25.10 5.89 -1.57
CA GLU A 195 -26.29 5.48 -2.33
C GLU A 195 -25.92 4.47 -3.44
N GLU A 196 -24.84 4.74 -4.17
CA GLU A 196 -24.33 3.87 -5.21
C GLU A 196 -23.89 2.48 -4.68
N LEU A 197 -23.35 2.42 -3.46
CA LEU A 197 -22.92 1.18 -2.82
C LEU A 197 -24.09 0.42 -2.16
N GLU A 198 -25.08 1.14 -1.63
CA GLU A 198 -26.32 0.54 -1.12
C GLU A 198 -27.08 -0.19 -2.23
N GLY A 199 -27.14 0.39 -3.43
CA GLY A 199 -27.76 -0.25 -4.59
C GLY A 199 -27.20 -1.63 -4.89
N ILE A 200 -25.86 -1.78 -4.86
CA ILE A 200 -25.21 -3.08 -5.14
C ILE A 200 -25.18 -4.03 -3.94
N LYS A 201 -25.34 -3.51 -2.71
CA LYS A 201 -25.38 -4.32 -1.48
C LYS A 201 -26.62 -5.24 -1.43
N THR A 202 -27.65 -4.93 -2.21
CA THR A 202 -28.86 -5.76 -2.33
C THR A 202 -28.60 -7.15 -2.92
N TYR A 203 -27.49 -7.32 -3.62
CA TYR A 203 -27.11 -8.60 -4.24
C TYR A 203 -26.24 -9.42 -3.30
N LYS A 204 -26.39 -10.75 -3.39
CA LYS A 204 -25.72 -11.73 -2.51
C LYS A 204 -24.19 -11.62 -2.54
N TYR A 205 -23.62 -11.43 -3.73
CA TYR A 205 -22.19 -11.21 -3.90
C TYR A 205 -21.95 -9.88 -4.62
N ALA A 206 -21.57 -8.85 -3.87
CA ALA A 206 -21.27 -7.54 -4.41
C ALA A 206 -19.77 -7.25 -4.33
N ALA A 207 -19.21 -6.67 -5.40
CA ALA A 207 -17.82 -6.22 -5.44
C ALA A 207 -17.70 -4.84 -6.08
N LEU A 208 -16.75 -4.05 -5.59
CA LEU A 208 -16.29 -2.81 -6.21
C LEU A 208 -14.88 -3.02 -6.75
N VAL A 209 -14.69 -2.76 -8.04
CA VAL A 209 -13.38 -2.83 -8.71
C VAL A 209 -12.94 -1.42 -9.07
N ILE A 210 -11.76 -1.04 -8.58
CA ILE A 210 -11.13 0.24 -8.87
C ILE A 210 -9.98 0.01 -9.87
N GLU A 211 -10.09 0.61 -11.05
CA GLU A 211 -9.04 0.55 -12.06
C GLU A 211 -8.05 1.68 -11.87
N ALA A 212 -6.82 1.34 -11.50
CA ALA A 212 -5.72 2.29 -11.37
C ALA A 212 -4.51 1.79 -12.18
N TYR A 213 -3.90 2.70 -12.95
CA TYR A 213 -2.57 2.48 -13.53
C TYR A 213 -1.55 2.59 -12.38
N TYR A 214 -0.80 1.51 -12.13
CA TYR A 214 0.26 1.45 -11.13
C TYR A 214 1.60 1.89 -11.70
#